data_AF-A0A2X1NFR0-F1
#
_entry.id   AF-A0A2X1NFR0-F1
#
_cell.length_a   1.000
_cell.length_b   1.000
_cell.length_c   1.000
_cell.angle_alpha   90.00
_cell.angle_beta   90.00
_cell.angle_gamma   90.00
#
_symmetry.space_group_name_H-M   'P 1'
#
loop_
_entity.id
_entity.type
_entity.pdbx_description
1 polymer ?
#
loop_
_entity_poly.entity_id
_entity_poly.type
_entity_poly.pdbx_seq_one_letter_code
_entity_poly.pdbx_strand_id
1 'polypeptide(L)'
;MKRKPLSEIDLQAAQRLKEIWTTKKTQLGLTQERAAEILGFSTQGAVSHYLNGQTPLNLEAVIKFAGLLQVPPESIRPDMADLLRIVRMYPQELQQDNVVALPAEMEQSENELPFNIEPIERDLIQTFRAFPKEDKEKMLKEMKEKKESIEETVARWLEAQKGRRA
;
A
#
# COMPACT_ATOMS: atom_id res chain seq x y z
N MET A 1 -27.53 10.77 22.48
CA MET A 1 -26.10 11.20 22.56
C MET A 1 -25.83 12.21 21.46
N LYS A 2 -25.21 13.36 21.77
CA LYS A 2 -24.79 14.35 20.75
C LYS A 2 -23.56 13.79 20.03
N ARG A 3 -23.60 13.69 18.69
CA ARG A 3 -22.45 13.25 17.89
C ARG A 3 -21.33 14.30 18.01
N LYS A 4 -20.07 13.86 18.14
CA LYS A 4 -18.93 14.77 18.04
C LYS A 4 -18.94 15.44 16.66
N PRO A 5 -18.66 16.75 16.57
CA PRO A 5 -18.51 17.41 15.28
C PRO A 5 -17.39 16.75 14.49
N LEU A 6 -17.57 16.61 13.18
CA LEU A 6 -16.56 16.07 12.28
C LEU A 6 -15.33 16.99 12.26
N SER A 7 -14.15 16.40 12.03
CA SER A 7 -12.96 17.20 11.80
C SER A 7 -13.04 17.93 10.46
N GLU A 8 -12.29 19.02 10.31
CA GLU A 8 -12.17 19.75 9.04
C GLU A 8 -11.75 18.83 7.88
N ILE A 9 -10.85 17.88 8.16
CA ILE A 9 -10.36 16.91 7.19
C ILE A 9 -11.49 15.98 6.73
N ASP A 10 -12.38 15.56 7.64
CA ASP A 10 -13.53 14.70 7.29
C ASP A 10 -14.57 15.47 6.48
N LEU A 11 -14.80 16.76 6.78
CA LEU A 11 -15.70 17.62 6.02
C LEU A 11 -15.20 17.82 4.59
N GLN A 12 -13.91 18.07 4.41
CA GLN A 12 -13.30 18.16 3.08
C GLN A 12 -13.37 16.84 2.32
N ALA A 13 -13.18 15.70 2.99
CA ALA A 13 -13.34 14.40 2.36
C ALA A 13 -14.77 14.15 1.87
N ALA A 14 -15.78 14.53 2.68
CA ALA A 14 -17.18 14.45 2.29
C ALA A 14 -17.49 15.36 1.10
N GLN A 15 -16.93 16.57 1.09
CA GLN A 15 -17.08 17.51 -0.03
C GLN A 15 -16.48 16.94 -1.33
N ARG A 16 -15.24 16.44 -1.31
CA ARG A 16 -14.60 15.78 -2.47
C ARG A 16 -15.43 14.59 -2.96
N LEU A 17 -15.90 13.74 -2.04
CA LEU A 17 -16.76 12.61 -2.38
C LEU A 17 -18.04 13.08 -3.08
N LYS A 18 -18.68 14.15 -2.60
CA LYS A 18 -19.91 14.70 -3.17
C LYS A 18 -19.71 15.26 -4.57
N GLU A 19 -18.59 15.91 -4.83
CA GLU A 19 -18.20 16.43 -6.15
C GLU A 19 -18.00 15.29 -7.15
N ILE A 20 -17.23 14.27 -6.76
CA ILE A 20 -17.00 13.07 -7.59
C ILE A 20 -18.33 12.34 -7.86
N TRP A 21 -19.14 12.14 -6.81
CA TRP A 21 -20.46 11.51 -6.93
C TRP A 21 -21.35 12.26 -7.92
N THR A 22 -21.44 13.59 -7.82
CA THR A 22 -22.30 14.41 -8.68
C THR A 22 -21.87 14.32 -10.13
N THR A 23 -20.56 14.28 -10.38
CA THR A 23 -19.98 14.17 -11.72
C THR A 23 -20.25 12.79 -12.34
N LYS A 24 -20.11 11.72 -11.56
CA LYS A 24 -20.09 10.35 -12.10
C LYS A 24 -21.41 9.58 -11.98
N LYS A 25 -22.31 9.95 -11.07
CA LYS A 25 -23.55 9.18 -10.77
C LYS A 25 -24.39 8.90 -12.02
N THR A 26 -24.52 9.87 -12.93
CA THR A 26 -25.36 9.73 -14.13
C THR A 26 -24.72 8.76 -15.12
N GLN A 27 -23.40 8.88 -15.33
CA GLN A 27 -22.65 8.01 -16.25
C GLN A 27 -22.61 6.56 -15.76
N LEU A 28 -22.55 6.36 -14.44
CA LEU A 28 -22.52 5.05 -13.81
C LEU A 28 -23.91 4.49 -13.48
N GLY A 29 -24.99 5.21 -13.81
CA GLY A 29 -26.36 4.79 -13.51
C GLY A 29 -26.64 4.59 -12.01
N LEU A 30 -26.00 5.40 -11.15
CA LEU A 30 -26.05 5.26 -9.70
C LEU A 30 -27.14 6.14 -9.08
N THR A 31 -28.00 5.52 -8.28
CA THR A 31 -28.80 6.18 -7.23
C THR A 31 -28.16 5.93 -5.86
N GLN A 32 -28.52 6.73 -4.85
CA GLN A 32 -28.01 6.50 -3.49
C GLN A 32 -28.43 5.13 -2.94
N GLU A 33 -29.65 4.68 -3.27
CA GLU A 33 -30.18 3.38 -2.88
C GLU A 33 -29.39 2.25 -3.53
N ARG A 34 -29.19 2.33 -4.86
CA ARG A 34 -28.39 1.34 -5.60
C ARG A 34 -26.95 1.30 -5.12
N ALA A 35 -26.35 2.45 -4.80
CA ALA A 35 -25.01 2.50 -4.24
C ALA A 35 -24.95 1.87 -2.84
N ALA A 36 -25.95 2.11 -2.00
CA ALA A 36 -26.01 1.48 -0.67
C ALA A 36 -26.10 -0.05 -0.77
N GLU A 37 -26.90 -0.54 -1.72
CA GLU A 37 -27.02 -1.98 -2.02
C GLU A 37 -25.70 -2.57 -2.52
N ILE A 38 -25.08 -1.97 -3.54
CA ILE A 38 -23.80 -2.45 -4.11
C ILE A 38 -22.69 -2.45 -3.05
N LEU A 39 -22.64 -1.43 -2.20
CA LEU A 39 -21.62 -1.29 -1.17
C LEU A 39 -21.91 -2.10 0.11
N GLY A 40 -23.07 -2.78 0.17
CA GLY A 40 -23.50 -3.59 1.31
C GLY A 40 -23.72 -2.77 2.58
N PHE A 41 -24.17 -1.51 2.46
CA PHE A 41 -24.49 -0.71 3.65
C PHE A 41 -25.83 -1.13 4.25
N SER A 42 -25.84 -1.38 5.56
CA SER A 42 -27.04 -1.85 6.28
C SER A 42 -28.13 -0.80 6.46
N THR A 43 -27.85 0.47 6.18
CA THR A 43 -28.79 1.58 6.36
C THR A 43 -29.08 2.28 5.04
N GLN A 44 -30.36 2.44 4.72
CA GLN A 44 -30.83 3.05 3.48
C GLN A 44 -30.28 4.47 3.27
N GLY A 45 -30.05 5.23 4.36
CA GLY A 45 -29.49 6.59 4.33
C GLY A 45 -27.97 6.69 4.40
N ALA A 46 -27.23 5.58 4.42
CA ALA A 46 -25.78 5.58 4.65
C ALA A 46 -25.02 6.47 3.66
N VAL A 47 -25.34 6.35 2.36
CA VAL A 47 -24.67 7.11 1.30
C VAL A 47 -24.90 8.61 1.49
N SER A 48 -26.14 9.02 1.84
CA SER A 48 -26.46 10.43 2.12
C SER A 48 -25.68 10.96 3.32
N HIS A 49 -25.52 10.16 4.38
CA HIS A 49 -24.76 10.55 5.56
C HIS A 49 -23.28 10.83 5.24
N TYR A 50 -22.66 10.01 4.38
CA TYR A 50 -21.28 10.25 3.93
C TYR A 50 -21.17 11.48 3.02
N LEU A 51 -22.07 11.61 2.03
CA LEU A 51 -22.04 12.73 1.08
C LEU A 51 -22.26 14.08 1.75
N ASN A 52 -23.00 14.11 2.86
CA ASN A 52 -23.31 15.34 3.59
C ASN A 52 -22.46 15.54 4.85
N GLY A 53 -21.40 14.74 5.05
CA GLY A 53 -20.49 14.90 6.19
C GLY A 53 -21.17 14.68 7.56
N GLN A 54 -22.17 13.81 7.64
CA GLN A 54 -22.79 13.41 8.91
C GLN A 54 -22.09 12.19 9.54
N THR A 55 -21.36 11.43 8.71
CA THR A 55 -20.53 10.29 9.11
C THR A 55 -19.14 10.49 8.52
N PRO A 56 -18.06 10.38 9.31
CA PRO A 56 -16.69 10.48 8.79
C PRO A 56 -16.36 9.31 7.85
N LEU A 57 -15.61 9.60 6.79
CA LEU A 57 -15.16 8.62 5.80
C LEU A 57 -13.97 7.83 6.34
N ASN A 58 -14.25 6.64 6.88
CA ASN A 58 -13.20 5.68 7.27
C ASN A 58 -12.57 5.01 6.03
N LEU A 59 -11.47 4.27 6.24
CA LEU A 59 -10.72 3.62 5.16
C LEU A 59 -11.60 2.69 4.31
N GLU A 60 -12.44 1.87 4.95
CA GLU A 60 -13.34 0.94 4.27
C GLU A 60 -14.33 1.68 3.35
N ALA A 61 -14.97 2.74 3.85
CA ALA A 61 -15.89 3.57 3.08
C ALA A 61 -15.19 4.25 1.91
N VAL A 62 -13.97 4.77 2.13
CA VAL A 62 -13.15 5.38 1.07
C VAL A 62 -12.86 4.36 -0.04
N ILE A 63 -12.42 3.16 0.30
CA ILE A 63 -12.14 2.09 -0.68
C ILE A 63 -13.42 1.69 -1.43
N LYS A 64 -14.53 1.49 -0.70
CA LYS A 64 -15.84 1.16 -1.26
C LYS A 64 -16.31 2.22 -2.28
N PHE A 65 -16.32 3.49 -1.89
CA PHE A 65 -16.73 4.58 -2.78
C PHE A 65 -15.76 4.78 -3.95
N ALA A 66 -14.45 4.65 -3.73
CA ALA A 66 -13.45 4.73 -4.77
C ALA A 66 -13.65 3.65 -5.85
N GLY A 67 -13.90 2.41 -5.43
CA GLY A 67 -14.24 1.30 -6.32
C GLY A 67 -15.54 1.54 -7.08
N LEU A 68 -16.60 1.96 -6.38
CA LEU A 68 -17.90 2.24 -7.00
C LEU A 68 -17.83 3.38 -8.03
N LEU A 69 -17.09 4.45 -7.72
CA LEU A 69 -16.98 5.65 -8.55
C LEU A 69 -15.83 5.55 -9.57
N GLN A 70 -15.08 4.45 -9.59
CA GLN A 70 -13.95 4.23 -10.48
C GLN A 70 -12.96 5.42 -10.43
N VAL A 71 -12.50 5.76 -9.24
CA VAL A 71 -11.48 6.79 -8.99
C VAL A 71 -10.45 6.28 -7.99
N PRO A 72 -9.22 6.83 -7.99
CA PRO A 72 -8.27 6.56 -6.92
C PRO A 72 -8.83 7.02 -5.56
N PRO A 73 -8.72 6.23 -4.48
CA PRO A 73 -9.18 6.60 -3.13
C PRO A 73 -8.55 7.89 -2.60
N GLU A 74 -7.36 8.25 -3.07
CA GLU A 74 -6.66 9.50 -2.78
C GLU A 74 -7.44 10.73 -3.27
N SER A 75 -8.29 10.58 -4.28
CA SER A 75 -9.17 11.65 -4.76
C SER A 75 -10.23 12.03 -3.72
N ILE A 76 -10.57 11.09 -2.82
CA ILE A 76 -11.51 11.31 -1.71
C ILE A 76 -10.75 11.76 -0.46
N ARG A 77 -9.69 11.02 -0.08
CA ARG A 77 -8.83 11.33 1.07
C ARG A 77 -7.34 11.33 0.69
N PRO A 78 -6.79 12.50 0.31
CA PRO A 78 -5.38 12.62 -0.08
C PRO A 78 -4.40 12.27 1.04
N ASP A 79 -4.78 12.50 2.30
CA ASP A 79 -3.92 12.23 3.45
C ASP A 79 -3.77 10.72 3.76
N MET A 80 -4.63 9.87 3.17
CA MET A 80 -4.47 8.40 3.23
C MET A 80 -3.50 7.86 2.18
N ALA A 81 -2.94 8.71 1.30
CA ALA A 81 -2.14 8.27 0.17
C ALA A 81 -0.93 7.41 0.57
N ASP A 82 -0.20 7.80 1.63
CA ASP A 82 0.94 7.01 2.11
C ASP A 82 0.51 5.63 2.62
N LEU A 83 -0.59 5.56 3.38
CA LEU A 83 -1.15 4.29 3.87
C LEU A 83 -1.62 3.41 2.72
N LEU A 84 -2.32 3.98 1.73
CA LEU A 84 -2.81 3.27 0.56
C LEU A 84 -1.65 2.79 -0.32
N ARG A 85 -0.57 3.57 -0.44
CA ARG A 85 0.67 3.16 -1.11
C ARG A 85 1.28 1.94 -0.44
N ILE A 86 1.38 1.94 0.89
CA ILE A 86 1.87 0.79 1.65
C ILE A 86 1.03 -0.45 1.36
N VAL A 87 -0.30 -0.35 1.41
CA VAL A 87 -1.21 -1.48 1.12
C VAL A 87 -1.02 -2.01 -0.31
N ARG A 88 -0.82 -1.14 -1.31
CA ARG A 88 -0.58 -1.56 -2.71
C ARG A 88 0.80 -2.18 -2.93
N MET A 89 1.78 -1.81 -2.10
CA MET A 89 3.17 -2.26 -2.22
C MET A 89 3.38 -3.71 -1.76
N TYR A 90 2.47 -4.24 -0.94
CA TYR A 90 2.41 -5.67 -0.63
C TYR A 90 1.41 -6.32 -1.58
N PRO A 91 1.83 -6.86 -2.74
CA PRO A 91 0.98 -7.79 -3.47
C PRO A 91 0.63 -8.91 -2.49
N GLN A 92 -0.65 -9.07 -2.19
CA GLN A 92 -1.09 -10.31 -1.58
C GLN A 92 -0.73 -11.38 -2.58
N GLU A 93 0.30 -12.17 -2.26
CA GLU A 93 0.65 -13.35 -3.03
C GLU A 93 -0.65 -14.09 -3.31
N LEU A 94 -0.96 -14.21 -4.61
CA LEU A 94 -2.17 -14.82 -5.11
C LEU A 94 -2.40 -16.14 -4.36
N GLN A 95 -3.39 -16.19 -3.48
CA GLN A 95 -4.05 -17.45 -3.19
C GLN A 95 -4.59 -17.90 -4.55
N GLN A 96 -3.96 -18.92 -5.13
CA GLN A 96 -4.02 -19.32 -6.55
C GLN A 96 -5.39 -19.81 -7.03
N ASP A 97 -6.48 -19.56 -6.31
CA ASP A 97 -7.81 -20.10 -6.59
C ASP A 97 -8.79 -19.02 -7.08
N ASN A 98 -8.46 -18.33 -8.19
CA ASN A 98 -9.44 -17.85 -9.19
C ASN A 98 -8.75 -17.03 -10.29
N VAL A 99 -8.41 -17.69 -11.39
CA VAL A 99 -7.86 -17.07 -12.59
C VAL A 99 -8.96 -16.41 -13.43
N VAL A 100 -9.06 -15.08 -13.36
CA VAL A 100 -9.53 -14.26 -14.50
C VAL A 100 -8.29 -13.54 -15.03
N ALA A 101 -7.89 -13.90 -16.25
CA ALA A 101 -6.69 -13.39 -16.90
C ALA A 101 -6.72 -11.86 -17.00
N LEU A 102 -5.72 -11.21 -16.40
CA LEU A 102 -5.41 -9.81 -16.67
C LEU A 102 -4.46 -9.71 -17.88
N PRO A 103 -4.60 -8.68 -18.74
CA PRO A 103 -3.87 -8.58 -19.99
C PRO A 103 -2.36 -8.40 -19.78
N ALA A 104 -1.57 -8.97 -20.68
CA ALA A 104 -0.11 -9.09 -20.67
C ALA A 104 0.70 -7.77 -20.78
N GLU A 105 0.15 -6.62 -20.37
CA GLU A 105 0.81 -5.32 -20.55
C GLU A 105 1.49 -4.77 -19.28
N MET A 106 1.54 -5.53 -18.18
CA MET A 106 2.16 -5.07 -16.92
C MET A 106 3.61 -5.54 -16.69
N GLU A 107 4.28 -6.13 -17.68
CA GLU A 107 5.67 -6.63 -17.51
C GLU A 107 6.76 -5.54 -17.36
N GLN A 108 6.42 -4.24 -17.28
CA GLN A 108 7.43 -3.17 -17.33
C GLN A 108 7.73 -2.44 -16.01
N SER A 109 7.31 -2.92 -14.84
CA SER A 109 7.70 -2.28 -13.56
C SER A 109 8.39 -3.21 -12.55
N GLU A 110 9.26 -4.11 -13.01
CA GLU A 110 10.13 -4.86 -12.09
C GLU A 110 11.37 -4.06 -11.64
N ASN A 111 11.65 -2.90 -12.25
CA ASN A 111 12.96 -2.23 -12.14
C ASN A 111 13.08 -1.01 -11.21
N GLU A 112 12.06 -0.63 -10.44
CA GLU A 112 12.22 0.46 -9.47
C GLU A 112 11.99 -0.02 -8.03
N LEU A 113 13.08 -0.05 -7.26
CA LEU A 113 13.09 -0.42 -5.85
C LEU A 113 12.69 0.79 -4.98
N PRO A 114 11.68 0.68 -4.09
CA PRO A 114 11.05 1.84 -3.45
C PRO A 114 11.67 2.22 -2.09
N PHE A 115 12.99 2.17 -1.95
CA PHE A 115 13.68 2.64 -0.74
C PHE A 115 14.75 3.68 -1.08
N ASN A 116 15.13 4.50 -0.09
CA ASN A 116 16.34 5.30 -0.14
C ASN A 116 17.56 4.37 0.07
N ILE A 117 17.80 3.52 -0.93
CA ILE A 117 18.90 2.55 -1.01
C ILE A 117 20.18 3.33 -1.33
N GLU A 118 21.27 3.05 -0.62
CA GLU A 118 22.56 3.68 -0.95
C GLU A 118 22.97 3.32 -2.38
N PRO A 119 23.68 4.19 -3.11
CA PRO A 119 24.05 3.92 -4.51
C PRO A 119 24.71 2.55 -4.73
N ILE A 120 25.50 2.09 -3.76
CA ILE A 120 26.18 0.78 -3.80
C ILE A 120 25.22 -0.41 -3.66
N GLU A 121 24.16 -0.27 -2.87
CA GLU A 121 23.17 -1.33 -2.69
C GLU A 121 22.27 -1.44 -3.93
N ARG A 122 21.98 -0.32 -4.63
CA ARG A 122 21.26 -0.35 -5.91
C ARG A 122 22.05 -1.07 -6.98
N ASP A 123 23.33 -0.73 -7.11
CA ASP A 123 24.24 -1.34 -8.09
C ASP A 123 24.37 -2.86 -7.85
N LEU A 124 24.47 -3.26 -6.58
CA LEU A 124 24.46 -4.67 -6.20
C LEU A 124 23.18 -5.37 -6.66
N ILE A 125 22.00 -4.79 -6.40
CA ILE A 125 20.73 -5.43 -6.78
C ILE A 125 20.58 -5.52 -8.30
N GLN A 126 20.95 -4.46 -9.03
CA GLN A 126 20.91 -4.45 -10.49
C GLN A 126 21.84 -5.53 -11.08
N THR A 127 23.06 -5.60 -10.59
CA THR A 127 24.05 -6.58 -11.01
C THR A 127 23.62 -8.00 -10.63
N PHE A 128 23.09 -8.19 -9.41
CA PHE A 128 22.61 -9.48 -8.94
C PHE A 128 21.42 -10.02 -9.74
N ARG A 129 20.55 -9.14 -10.24
CA ARG A 129 19.43 -9.52 -11.11
C ARG A 129 19.88 -10.11 -12.44
N ALA A 130 20.99 -9.63 -12.99
CA ALA A 130 21.52 -10.04 -14.29
C ALA A 130 22.09 -11.47 -14.32
N PHE A 131 22.36 -12.08 -13.16
CA PHE A 131 22.91 -13.44 -13.10
C PHE A 131 21.82 -14.53 -13.25
N PRO A 132 22.19 -15.78 -13.62
CA PRO A 132 21.37 -16.97 -13.48
C PRO A 132 21.08 -17.32 -12.01
N LYS A 133 20.04 -18.14 -11.76
CA LYS A 133 19.61 -18.51 -10.40
C LYS A 133 20.70 -19.24 -9.60
N GLU A 134 21.43 -20.15 -10.24
CA GLU A 134 22.49 -20.95 -9.63
C GLU A 134 23.65 -20.07 -9.12
N ASP A 135 24.05 -19.08 -9.93
CA ASP A 135 25.10 -18.13 -9.58
C ASP A 135 24.66 -17.22 -8.43
N LYS A 136 23.40 -16.77 -8.44
CA LYS A 136 22.81 -15.99 -7.33
C LYS A 136 22.87 -16.73 -6.00
N GLU A 137 22.50 -18.01 -5.99
CA GLU A 137 22.52 -18.83 -4.77
C GLU A 137 23.94 -19.01 -4.23
N LYS A 138 24.90 -19.24 -5.12
CA LYS A 138 26.32 -19.34 -4.76
C LYS A 138 26.85 -18.02 -4.18
N MET A 139 26.60 -16.90 -4.85
CA MET A 139 27.02 -15.57 -4.37
C MET A 139 26.39 -15.24 -3.02
N LEU A 140 25.12 -15.57 -2.81
CA LEU A 140 24.44 -15.33 -1.52
C LEU A 140 25.03 -16.17 -0.39
N LYS A 141 25.46 -17.41 -0.70
CA LYS A 141 26.17 -18.26 0.26
C LYS A 141 27.51 -17.65 0.66
N GLU A 142 28.32 -17.21 -0.30
CA GLU A 142 29.62 -16.57 -0.04
C GLU A 142 29.47 -15.27 0.77
N MET A 143 28.45 -14.46 0.48
CA MET A 143 28.16 -13.24 1.26
C MET A 143 27.79 -13.54 2.71
N LYS A 144 27.05 -14.62 2.97
CA LYS A 144 26.68 -15.05 4.33
C LYS A 144 27.90 -15.54 5.11
N GLU A 145 28.72 -16.38 4.49
CA GLU A 145 29.96 -16.87 5.10
C GLU A 145 30.92 -15.72 5.44
N LYS A 146 31.06 -14.75 4.53
CA LYS A 146 31.88 -13.57 4.77
C LYS A 146 31.33 -12.70 5.91
N LYS A 147 30.01 -12.52 5.99
CA LYS A 147 29.37 -11.82 7.11
C LYS A 147 29.69 -12.49 8.44
N GLU A 148 29.54 -13.81 8.51
CA GLU A 148 29.80 -14.61 9.72
C GLU A 148 31.28 -14.51 10.16
N SER A 149 32.22 -14.58 9.21
CA SER A 149 33.65 -14.40 9.48
C SER A 149 33.99 -13.01 10.04
N ILE A 150 33.33 -11.96 9.54
CA ILE A 150 33.49 -10.59 10.05
C ILE A 150 32.94 -10.51 11.49
N GLU A 151 31.77 -11.07 11.76
CA GLU A 151 31.17 -11.09 13.09
C GLU A 151 32.05 -11.83 14.10
N GLU A 152 32.64 -12.97 13.71
CA GLU A 152 33.59 -13.73 14.55
C GLU A 152 34.87 -12.93 14.84
N THR A 153 35.38 -12.20 13.85
CA THR A 153 36.57 -11.35 14.01
C THR A 153 36.28 -10.18 14.94
N VAL A 154 35.11 -9.55 14.81
CA VAL A 154 34.65 -8.47 15.69
C VAL A 154 34.46 -8.99 17.12
N ALA A 155 33.88 -10.17 17.30
CA ALA A 155 33.69 -10.80 18.61
C ALA A 155 35.05 -11.04 19.30
N ARG A 156 36.01 -11.64 18.59
CA ARG A 156 37.39 -11.83 19.09
C ARG A 156 38.06 -10.52 19.50
N TRP A 157 37.87 -9.44 18.72
CA TRP A 157 38.42 -8.13 19.04
C TRP A 157 37.80 -7.53 20.31
N LEU A 158 36.49 -7.67 20.50
CA LEU A 158 35.78 -7.20 21.69
C LEU A 158 36.19 -7.96 22.97
N GLU A 159 36.38 -9.27 22.89
CA GLU A 159 36.87 -10.09 24.02
C GLU A 159 38.29 -9.70 24.43
N ALA A 160 39.19 -9.49 23.47
CA ALA A 160 40.57 -9.03 23.71
C ALA A 160 40.65 -7.60 24.28
N GLN A 161 39.61 -6.78 24.09
CA GLN A 161 39.52 -5.45 24.68
C GLN A 161 38.97 -5.48 26.12
N LYS A 162 38.07 -6.42 26.43
CA LYS A 162 37.58 -6.66 27.81
C LYS A 162 38.66 -7.26 28.71
N GLY A 163 39.51 -8.15 28.20
CA GLY A 163 40.64 -8.73 28.95
C GLY A 163 41.78 -7.75 29.28
N ARG A 164 41.82 -6.56 28.66
CA ARG A 164 42.81 -5.50 28.94
C ARG A 164 42.36 -4.45 29.96
N ARG A 165 41.14 -4.57 30.49
CA ARG A 165 40.54 -3.66 31.49
C ARG A 165 40.33 -4.32 32.87
N ALA A 166 40.75 -5.57 33.04
CA ALA A 166 40.89 -6.25 34.33
C ALA A 166 42.38 -6.31 34.71
#